data_AF-A0A0W1A550-F1
#
_entry.id   AF-A0A0W1A550-F1
#
_cell.length_a   1.000
_cell.length_b   1.000
_cell.length_c   1.000
_cell.angle_alpha   90.00
_cell.angle_beta   90.00
_cell.angle_gamma   90.00
#
_symmetry.space_group_name_H-M   'P 1'
#
loop_
_entity.id
_entity.type
_entity.pdbx_description
1 polymer ?
#
loop_
_entity_poly.entity_id
_entity_poly.type
_entity_poly.pdbx_seq_one_letter_code
_entity_poly.pdbx_strand_id
1 'polypeptide(L)'
;MLADLNSDNSQLQQEIEALPKESNIALYKAKLQMLIVWYEAKSLDKNRAILADNKIVWKLSGLIWDDLQIKIIPYLFEQQFHFDDIQAILFDEAFYKSINTLLELKFTKAFPKLISNPEKRELLKLINSIYNESARKLCLVFWVKDPGLNPEKLKRIVDELNAYPLLAETLIALDSTGNIHINDLLRLMLEPKRQLVESILHHYQEEFRNYSLKKTKLSRLSEQELNSLVNSFKVLKENQCKTKQVYQFLIEDGVEARILRQFLPGIAEIPNPEYRKKLIQLLHIGVTNGFVVQGAEIAKITDPNLLALAKELSERFICFKQLHTLNLKSEMVEFAGKHNDPNAHRFRQVIMKVEEECKIALNRLSQSPKDNSVCSGWQKIETNYRLTLYSIAYDAIVKGTSDALKARLKVAEMETLNIVDPEIRQPLELLLIVLANILITAFTGGYANQIKEKNTGNYWFFTQTKTGEEIRALHKDISSIIEEAAPTLTS
;
A
#
# COMPACT_ATOMS: atom_id res chain seq x y z
N MET A 1 -10.67 29.04 26.08
CA MET A 1 -9.92 30.12 26.75
C MET A 1 -10.17 31.49 26.13
N LEU A 2 -9.71 31.81 24.91
CA LEU A 2 -9.87 33.15 24.32
C LEU A 2 -11.34 33.59 24.16
N ALA A 3 -12.25 32.67 23.82
CA ALA A 3 -13.68 32.96 23.73
C ALA A 3 -14.33 33.28 25.09
N ASP A 4 -13.78 32.75 26.19
CA ASP A 4 -14.26 33.02 27.55
C ASP A 4 -13.71 34.36 28.05
N LEU A 5 -12.41 34.60 27.89
CA LEU A 5 -11.76 35.86 28.24
C LEU A 5 -12.36 37.09 27.53
N ASN A 6 -12.88 36.90 26.32
CA ASN A 6 -13.52 37.97 25.53
C ASN A 6 -15.03 38.10 25.80
N SER A 7 -15.58 37.34 26.76
CA SER A 7 -17.00 37.43 27.13
C SER A 7 -17.21 38.41 28.28
N ASP A 8 -18.33 39.13 28.25
CA ASP A 8 -18.67 40.13 29.28
C ASP A 8 -18.82 39.55 30.70
N ASN A 9 -18.96 38.21 30.81
CA ASN A 9 -19.02 37.45 32.06
C ASN A 9 -17.94 36.38 32.12
N SER A 10 -16.68 36.73 31.81
CA SER A 10 -15.59 35.77 31.85
C SER A 10 -15.34 35.25 33.28
N GLN A 11 -15.59 33.96 33.47
CA GLN A 11 -15.27 33.29 34.74
C GLN A 11 -13.76 33.21 34.94
N LEU A 12 -12.98 33.00 33.87
CA LEU A 12 -11.52 32.97 33.94
C LEU A 12 -10.94 34.32 34.38
N GLN A 13 -11.50 35.43 33.89
CA GLN A 13 -11.06 36.77 34.33
C GLN A 13 -11.32 36.98 35.82
N GLN A 14 -12.49 36.60 36.32
CA GLN A 14 -12.82 36.67 37.74
C GLN A 14 -11.86 35.84 38.60
N GLU A 15 -11.51 34.63 38.16
CA GLU A 15 -10.55 33.76 38.86
C GLU A 15 -9.13 34.37 38.89
N ILE A 16 -8.68 34.99 37.79
CA ILE A 16 -7.37 35.67 37.72
C ILE A 16 -7.34 36.90 38.62
N GLU A 17 -8.40 37.71 38.61
CA GLU A 17 -8.51 38.93 39.43
C GLU A 17 -8.64 38.61 40.93
N ALA A 18 -9.28 37.49 41.27
CA ALA A 18 -9.39 37.00 42.64
C ALA A 18 -8.05 36.47 43.20
N LEU A 19 -7.05 36.22 42.35
CA LEU A 19 -5.76 35.71 42.78
C LEU A 19 -4.98 36.81 43.53
N PRO A 20 -4.54 36.58 44.79
CA PRO A 20 -3.83 37.59 45.56
C PRO A 20 -2.59 38.09 44.83
N LYS A 21 -2.41 39.41 44.78
CA LYS A 21 -1.20 40.01 44.22
C LYS A 21 -0.01 39.71 45.13
N GLU A 22 0.89 38.86 44.66
CA GLU A 22 2.10 38.46 45.39
C GLU A 22 3.27 39.36 44.97
N SER A 23 4.08 39.83 45.94
CA SER A 23 5.29 40.60 45.65
C SER A 23 6.39 39.76 45.00
N ASN A 24 6.35 38.45 45.20
CA ASN A 24 7.22 37.51 44.52
C ASN A 24 6.66 37.16 43.13
N ILE A 25 7.27 37.74 42.09
CA ILE A 25 6.86 37.56 40.68
C ILE A 25 6.88 36.09 40.26
N ALA A 26 7.88 35.31 40.69
CA ALA A 26 7.98 33.89 40.32
C ALA A 26 6.84 33.07 40.93
N LEU A 27 6.48 33.34 42.19
CA LEU A 27 5.35 32.72 42.86
C LEU A 27 4.02 33.12 42.20
N TYR A 28 3.85 34.40 41.88
CA TYR A 28 2.65 34.90 41.19
C TYR A 28 2.47 34.25 39.83
N LYS A 29 3.55 34.18 39.03
CA LYS A 29 3.57 33.51 37.72
C LYS A 29 3.20 32.04 37.83
N ALA A 30 3.79 31.32 38.79
CA ALA A 30 3.52 29.91 39.04
C ALA A 30 2.03 29.67 39.37
N LYS A 31 1.45 30.48 40.27
CA LYS A 31 0.02 30.42 40.60
C LYS A 31 -0.87 30.69 39.38
N LEU A 32 -0.54 31.70 38.58
CA LEU A 32 -1.29 32.00 37.36
C LEU A 32 -1.26 30.84 36.36
N GLN A 33 -0.08 30.25 36.13
CA GLN A 33 0.05 29.09 35.24
C GLN A 33 -0.79 27.90 35.74
N MET A 34 -0.70 27.59 37.03
CA MET A 34 -1.50 26.52 37.65
C MET A 34 -3.00 26.77 37.53
N LEU A 35 -3.44 28.00 37.82
CA LEU A 35 -4.83 28.40 37.71
C LEU A 35 -5.36 28.20 36.30
N ILE A 36 -4.64 28.71 35.29
CA ILE A 36 -5.05 28.65 33.89
C ILE A 36 -5.16 27.19 33.44
N VAL A 37 -4.12 26.38 33.67
CA VAL A 37 -4.11 24.97 33.22
C VAL A 37 -5.21 24.15 33.91
N TRP A 38 -5.41 24.33 35.22
CA TRP A 38 -6.47 23.59 35.93
C TRP A 38 -7.87 24.10 35.59
N TYR A 39 -8.03 25.38 35.28
CA TYR A 39 -9.28 25.94 34.76
C TYR A 39 -9.66 25.30 33.43
N GLU A 40 -8.73 25.26 32.47
CA GLU A 40 -8.95 24.61 31.18
C GLU A 40 -9.25 23.11 31.31
N ALA A 41 -8.57 22.44 32.23
CA ALA A 41 -8.81 21.04 32.55
C ALA A 41 -10.09 20.80 33.38
N LYS A 42 -10.86 21.85 33.72
CA LYS A 42 -12.06 21.80 34.57
C LYS A 42 -11.81 21.10 35.93
N SER A 43 -10.64 21.37 36.49
CA SER A 43 -10.15 20.77 37.74
C SER A 43 -9.77 21.79 38.81
N LEU A 44 -9.87 23.09 38.50
CA LEU A 44 -9.47 24.19 39.40
C LEU A 44 -10.05 24.05 40.82
N ASP A 45 -11.36 23.82 40.94
CA ASP A 45 -12.04 23.73 42.24
C ASP A 45 -11.49 22.60 43.12
N LYS A 46 -11.15 21.46 42.52
CA LYS A 46 -10.57 20.31 43.24
C LYS A 46 -9.15 20.61 43.71
N ASN A 47 -8.45 21.51 43.03
CA ASN A 47 -7.04 21.81 43.24
C ASN A 47 -6.78 23.11 44.00
N ARG A 48 -7.84 23.82 44.46
CA ARG A 48 -7.72 25.11 45.17
C ARG A 48 -6.84 25.04 46.41
N ALA A 49 -6.87 23.92 47.13
CA ALA A 49 -6.03 23.72 48.31
C ALA A 49 -4.52 23.76 47.97
N ILE A 50 -4.13 23.19 46.83
CA ILE A 50 -2.73 23.23 46.36
C ILE A 50 -2.37 24.64 45.90
N LEU A 51 -3.28 25.32 45.18
CA LEU A 51 -3.07 26.69 44.69
C LEU A 51 -2.88 27.70 45.84
N ALA A 52 -3.57 27.50 46.96
CA ALA A 52 -3.51 28.36 48.14
C ALA A 52 -2.24 28.16 48.99
N ASP A 53 -1.53 27.05 48.85
CA ASP A 53 -0.31 26.78 49.61
C ASP A 53 0.91 27.44 48.94
N ASN A 54 1.24 28.65 49.39
CA ASN A 54 2.39 29.42 48.89
C ASN A 54 3.71 28.66 48.98
N LYS A 55 3.90 27.80 50.00
CA LYS A 55 5.15 27.06 50.20
C LYS A 55 5.28 25.95 49.16
N ILE A 56 4.19 25.23 48.89
CA ILE A 56 4.15 24.19 47.86
C ILE A 56 4.34 24.82 46.48
N VAL A 57 3.57 25.84 46.13
CA VAL A 57 3.64 26.49 44.81
C VAL A 57 5.03 27.10 44.58
N TRP A 58 5.63 27.74 45.60
CA TRP A 58 6.98 28.28 45.47
C TRP A 58 8.01 27.19 45.18
N LYS A 59 7.95 26.05 45.86
CA LYS A 59 8.87 24.92 45.60
C LYS A 59 8.67 24.27 44.22
N LEU A 60 7.44 24.31 43.69
CA LEU A 60 7.11 23.78 42.36
C LEU A 60 7.39 24.78 41.23
N SER A 61 7.53 26.08 41.53
CA SER A 61 7.66 27.15 40.53
C SER A 61 8.80 26.94 39.53
N GLY A 62 9.87 26.28 39.95
CA GLY A 62 11.00 25.93 39.09
C GLY A 62 10.79 24.70 38.21
N LEU A 63 9.66 23.99 38.33
CA LEU A 63 9.37 22.67 37.73
C LEU A 63 8.08 22.62 36.90
N ILE A 64 7.46 23.77 36.62
CA ILE A 64 6.14 23.87 35.96
C ILE A 64 6.22 24.69 34.66
N TRP A 65 7.16 24.31 33.79
CA TRP A 65 7.35 24.95 32.49
C TRP A 65 6.47 24.35 31.39
N ASP A 66 5.90 23.17 31.61
CA ASP A 66 5.02 22.42 30.70
C ASP A 66 3.64 22.20 31.34
N ASP A 67 2.56 22.42 30.58
CA ASP A 67 1.19 22.21 31.05
C ASP A 67 0.93 20.78 31.54
N LEU A 68 1.62 19.79 30.98
CA LEU A 68 1.52 18.39 31.42
C LEU A 68 2.05 18.21 32.84
N GLN A 69 3.13 18.90 33.21
CA GLN A 69 3.65 18.88 34.59
C GLN A 69 2.58 19.39 35.55
N ILE A 70 1.93 20.50 35.19
CA ILE A 70 0.88 21.11 36.02
C ILE A 70 -0.34 20.19 36.16
N LYS A 71 -0.75 19.53 35.07
CA LYS A 71 -1.91 18.61 35.05
C LYS A 71 -1.73 17.40 35.98
N ILE A 72 -0.51 16.89 36.15
CA ILE A 72 -0.28 15.69 36.96
C ILE A 72 -0.09 15.95 38.46
N ILE A 73 0.23 17.19 38.85
CA ILE A 73 0.49 17.57 40.26
C ILE A 73 -0.63 17.12 41.22
N PRO A 74 -1.92 17.38 40.94
CA PRO A 74 -3.00 16.95 41.83
C PRO A 74 -2.99 15.44 42.09
N TYR A 75 -2.80 14.65 41.03
CA TYR A 75 -2.73 13.19 41.13
C TYR A 75 -1.56 12.75 42.02
N LEU A 76 -0.39 13.38 41.90
CA LEU A 76 0.77 13.05 42.73
C LEU A 76 0.52 13.32 44.22
N PHE A 77 -0.17 14.42 44.55
CA PHE A 77 -0.56 14.71 45.94
C PHE A 77 -1.66 13.75 46.43
N GLU A 78 -2.65 13.42 45.60
CA GLU A 78 -3.70 12.44 45.94
C GLU A 78 -3.13 11.05 46.23
N GLN A 79 -2.09 10.63 45.51
CA GLN A 79 -1.38 9.36 45.75
C GLN A 79 -0.35 9.43 46.89
N GLN A 80 -0.26 10.57 47.60
CA GLN A 80 0.61 10.78 48.75
C GLN A 80 2.11 10.57 48.46
N PHE A 81 2.58 10.95 47.27
CA PHE A 81 4.02 10.95 46.99
C PHE A 81 4.77 11.91 47.90
N HIS A 82 5.99 11.53 48.29
CA HIS A 82 6.89 12.46 48.98
C HIS A 82 7.29 13.60 48.05
N PHE A 83 7.51 14.78 48.61
CA PHE A 83 7.79 15.97 47.81
C PHE A 83 9.03 15.81 46.92
N ASP A 84 10.07 15.14 47.40
CA ASP A 84 11.29 14.88 46.63
C ASP A 84 11.03 13.96 45.42
N ASP A 85 10.12 12.98 45.55
CA ASP A 85 9.68 12.14 44.43
C ASP A 85 8.85 12.92 43.42
N ILE A 86 7.99 13.83 43.90
CA ILE A 86 7.24 14.76 43.04
C ILE A 86 8.22 15.59 42.20
N GLN A 87 9.27 16.15 42.83
CA GLN A 87 10.27 16.92 42.11
C GLN A 87 11.00 16.07 41.05
N ALA A 88 11.41 14.85 41.40
CA ALA A 88 12.09 13.95 40.47
C ALA A 88 11.19 13.57 39.28
N ILE A 89 9.90 13.32 39.52
CA ILE A 89 8.91 13.00 38.50
C ILE A 89 8.67 14.19 37.55
N LEU A 90 8.53 15.40 38.10
CA LEU A 90 8.28 16.59 37.29
C LEU A 90 9.52 17.01 36.51
N PHE A 91 10.71 16.77 37.02
CA PHE A 91 11.96 17.13 36.34
C PHE A 91 12.24 16.26 35.10
N ASP A 92 11.92 14.97 35.13
CA ASP A 92 12.18 14.03 34.02
C ASP A 92 10.98 13.97 33.05
N GLU A 93 11.24 14.35 31.79
CA GLU A 93 10.24 14.33 30.71
C GLU A 93 9.58 12.98 30.52
N ALA A 94 10.34 11.88 30.62
CA ALA A 94 9.80 10.55 30.44
C ALA A 94 8.75 10.23 31.50
N PHE A 95 8.92 10.72 32.73
CA PHE A 95 8.03 10.41 33.84
C PHE A 95 6.75 11.22 33.77
N TYR A 96 6.82 12.55 33.68
CA TYR A 96 5.59 13.35 33.71
C TYR A 96 4.70 13.10 32.47
N LYS A 97 5.30 12.90 31.28
CA LYS A 97 4.54 12.54 30.07
C LYS A 97 3.87 11.18 30.20
N SER A 98 4.59 10.18 30.70
CA SER A 98 4.04 8.83 30.90
C SER A 98 2.89 8.85 31.90
N ILE A 99 3.00 9.59 33.01
CA ILE A 99 1.92 9.72 33.99
C ILE A 99 0.70 10.38 33.37
N ASN A 100 0.89 11.47 32.61
CA ASN A 100 -0.22 12.13 31.95
C ASN A 100 -0.96 11.17 31.00
N THR A 101 -0.23 10.41 30.18
CA THR A 101 -0.83 9.40 29.30
C THR A 101 -1.54 8.29 30.09
N LEU A 102 -0.96 7.82 31.21
CA LEU A 102 -1.61 6.82 32.06
C LEU A 102 -2.87 7.35 32.75
N LEU A 103 -2.95 8.65 33.05
CA LEU A 103 -4.16 9.31 33.56
C LEU A 103 -5.28 9.29 32.51
N GLU A 104 -4.96 9.62 31.27
CA GLU A 104 -5.91 9.57 30.14
C GLU A 104 -6.43 8.14 29.92
N LEU A 105 -5.55 7.15 30.00
CA LEU A 105 -5.88 5.73 29.86
C LEU A 105 -6.49 5.09 31.13
N LYS A 106 -6.58 5.82 32.24
CA LYS A 106 -7.08 5.36 33.55
C LYS A 106 -6.28 4.20 34.17
N PHE A 107 -4.98 4.10 33.87
CA PHE A 107 -4.06 3.06 34.38
C PHE A 107 -3.17 3.52 35.54
N THR A 108 -3.68 4.36 36.44
CA THR A 108 -2.84 5.06 37.42
C THR A 108 -2.65 4.35 38.76
N LYS A 109 -3.45 3.33 39.09
CA LYS A 109 -3.38 2.68 40.41
C LYS A 109 -2.06 1.95 40.69
N ALA A 110 -1.42 1.41 39.66
CA ALA A 110 -0.18 0.65 39.81
C ALA A 110 1.08 1.54 39.75
N PHE A 111 0.94 2.78 39.27
CA PHE A 111 2.06 3.66 38.98
C PHE A 111 2.98 3.91 40.19
N PRO A 112 2.50 4.22 41.42
CA PRO A 112 3.38 4.47 42.57
C PRO A 112 4.30 3.29 42.93
N LYS A 113 3.78 2.06 42.81
CA LYS A 113 4.57 0.85 43.06
C LYS A 113 5.59 0.61 41.96
N LEU A 114 5.21 0.80 40.71
CA LEU A 114 6.05 0.53 39.55
C LEU A 114 7.19 1.56 39.41
N ILE A 115 6.90 2.84 39.65
CA ILE A 115 7.92 3.89 39.57
C ILE A 115 8.97 3.74 40.68
N SER A 116 8.69 3.02 41.76
CA SER A 116 9.68 2.75 42.80
C SER A 116 10.73 1.72 42.37
N ASN A 117 10.49 0.96 41.29
CA ASN A 117 11.43 -0.02 40.75
C ASN A 117 12.41 0.64 39.75
N PRO A 118 13.74 0.58 39.97
CA PRO A 118 14.74 1.15 39.08
C PRO A 118 14.67 0.65 37.62
N GLU A 119 14.42 -0.64 37.40
CA GLU A 119 14.33 -1.21 36.06
C GLU A 119 13.10 -0.67 35.31
N LYS A 120 11.98 -0.51 36.02
CA LYS A 120 10.76 0.08 35.45
C LYS A 120 10.94 1.56 35.14
N ARG A 121 11.75 2.32 35.90
CA ARG A 121 12.11 3.71 35.57
C ARG A 121 12.88 3.79 34.26
N GLU A 122 13.90 2.96 34.08
CA GLU A 122 14.68 2.96 32.83
C GLU A 122 13.83 2.53 31.63
N LEU A 123 12.91 1.58 31.81
CA LEU A 123 11.93 1.22 30.77
C LEU A 123 11.03 2.40 30.35
N LEU A 124 10.61 3.28 31.28
CA LEU A 124 9.81 4.45 30.91
C LEU A 124 10.59 5.43 30.01
N LYS A 125 11.89 5.61 30.26
CA LYS A 125 12.75 6.44 29.41
C LYS A 125 12.84 5.87 28.00
N LEU A 126 13.00 4.55 27.88
CA LEU A 126 12.97 3.85 26.60
C LEU A 126 11.62 4.02 25.90
N ILE A 127 10.51 3.85 26.62
CA ILE A 127 9.16 4.03 26.06
C ILE A 127 8.97 5.47 25.56
N ASN A 128 9.42 6.48 26.31
CA ASN A 128 9.28 7.88 25.90
C ASN A 128 10.04 8.22 24.61
N SER A 129 11.11 7.49 24.29
CA SER A 129 11.86 7.66 23.04
C SER A 129 11.13 7.18 21.77
N ILE A 130 10.02 6.43 21.92
CA ILE A 130 9.24 5.90 20.79
C ILE A 130 8.49 7.04 20.10
N TYR A 131 8.81 7.34 18.84
CA TYR A 131 8.21 8.45 18.08
C TYR A 131 6.70 8.30 17.88
N ASN A 132 6.21 7.11 17.52
CA ASN A 132 4.78 6.86 17.29
C ASN A 132 3.99 6.91 18.61
N GLU A 133 3.05 7.85 18.70
CA GLU A 133 2.26 8.10 19.92
C GLU A 133 1.39 6.89 20.31
N SER A 134 0.70 6.27 19.35
CA SER A 134 -0.15 5.10 19.60
C SER A 134 0.69 3.91 20.08
N ALA A 135 1.88 3.69 19.50
CA ALA A 135 2.81 2.67 19.94
C ALA A 135 3.34 2.95 21.36
N ARG A 136 3.67 4.21 21.66
CA ARG A 136 4.08 4.65 23.00
C ARG A 136 2.99 4.39 24.03
N LYS A 137 1.74 4.76 23.73
CA LYS A 137 0.56 4.50 24.57
C LYS A 137 0.40 3.02 24.89
N LEU A 138 0.48 2.14 23.89
CA LEU A 138 0.38 0.71 24.10
C LEU A 138 1.55 0.15 24.93
N CYS A 139 2.77 0.63 24.70
CA CYS A 139 3.92 0.23 25.51
C CYS A 139 3.77 0.63 26.98
N LEU A 140 3.11 1.77 27.28
CA LEU A 140 2.75 2.14 28.65
C LEU A 140 1.72 1.19 29.26
N VAL A 141 0.75 0.70 28.48
CA VAL A 141 -0.21 -0.33 28.93
C VAL A 141 0.54 -1.61 29.32
N PHE A 142 1.47 -2.08 28.47
CA PHE A 142 2.34 -3.22 28.80
C PHE A 142 3.23 -2.94 30.01
N TRP A 143 3.76 -1.74 30.15
CA TRP A 143 4.58 -1.37 31.31
C TRP A 143 3.82 -1.51 32.62
N VAL A 144 2.52 -1.15 32.63
CA VAL A 144 1.64 -1.30 33.79
C VAL A 144 1.22 -2.76 34.02
N LYS A 145 0.85 -3.48 32.97
CA LYS A 145 0.16 -4.78 33.08
C LYS A 145 1.08 -6.01 32.96
N ASP A 146 2.24 -5.89 32.31
CA ASP A 146 3.21 -6.97 32.17
C ASP A 146 4.37 -6.79 33.17
N PRO A 147 4.39 -7.55 34.28
CA PRO A 147 5.50 -7.52 35.23
C PRO A 147 6.80 -8.04 34.62
N GLY A 148 6.72 -8.88 33.58
CA GLY A 148 7.87 -9.46 32.89
C GLY A 148 8.38 -8.63 31.70
N LEU A 149 7.89 -7.41 31.50
CA LEU A 149 8.36 -6.52 30.44
C LEU A 149 9.81 -6.11 30.72
N ASN A 150 10.68 -6.31 29.73
CA ASN A 150 12.10 -5.95 29.76
C ASN A 150 12.49 -5.23 28.45
N PRO A 151 13.71 -4.67 28.34
CA PRO A 151 14.10 -3.91 27.15
C PRO A 151 14.05 -4.72 25.84
N GLU A 152 14.38 -6.01 25.88
CA GLU A 152 14.34 -6.88 24.70
C GLU A 152 12.90 -7.13 24.23
N LYS A 153 11.98 -7.43 25.15
CA LYS A 153 10.55 -7.60 24.85
C LYS A 153 9.95 -6.30 24.34
N LEU A 154 10.30 -5.17 24.94
CA LEU A 154 9.86 -3.85 24.48
C LEU A 154 10.31 -3.59 23.04
N LYS A 155 11.56 -3.90 22.70
CA LYS A 155 12.05 -3.77 21.33
C LYS A 155 11.25 -4.63 20.36
N ARG A 156 10.98 -5.89 20.70
CA ARG A 156 10.14 -6.79 19.86
C ARG A 156 8.73 -6.24 19.67
N ILE A 157 8.11 -5.69 20.71
CA ILE A 157 6.80 -5.03 20.62
C ILE A 157 6.87 -3.85 19.64
N VAL A 158 7.88 -2.99 19.77
CA VAL A 158 8.04 -1.82 18.89
C VAL A 158 8.28 -2.24 17.44
N ASP A 159 9.11 -3.26 17.20
CA ASP A 159 9.38 -3.78 15.86
C ASP A 159 8.08 -4.29 15.20
N GLU A 160 7.23 -5.00 15.95
CA GLU A 160 5.93 -5.48 15.47
C GLU A 160 4.94 -4.33 15.19
N LEU A 161 4.89 -3.32 16.06
CA LEU A 161 4.02 -2.15 15.87
C LEU A 161 4.46 -1.29 14.68
N ASN A 162 5.76 -1.27 14.38
CA ASN A 162 6.29 -0.60 13.19
C ASN A 162 5.93 -1.38 11.91
N ALA A 163 5.91 -2.71 11.96
CA ALA A 163 5.46 -3.55 10.86
C ALA A 163 3.94 -3.40 10.59
N TYR A 164 3.14 -3.19 11.64
CA TYR A 164 1.68 -3.06 11.56
C TYR A 164 1.15 -1.79 12.25
N PRO A 165 1.16 -0.63 11.56
CA PRO A 165 0.87 0.67 12.19
C PRO A 165 -0.51 0.82 12.85
N LEU A 166 -1.52 0.07 12.38
CA LEU A 166 -2.89 0.11 12.93
C LEU A 166 -3.07 -0.76 14.19
N LEU A 167 -2.08 -1.59 14.50
CA LEU A 167 -2.15 -2.56 15.57
C LEU A 167 -2.24 -1.89 16.94
N ALA A 168 -1.47 -0.82 17.15
CA ALA A 168 -1.38 -0.16 18.44
C ALA A 168 -2.75 0.30 18.97
N GLU A 169 -3.50 1.01 18.12
CA GLU A 169 -4.83 1.53 18.46
C GLU A 169 -5.85 0.41 18.65
N THR A 170 -5.75 -0.63 17.83
CA THR A 170 -6.60 -1.82 17.94
C THR A 170 -6.41 -2.51 19.29
N LEU A 171 -5.16 -2.73 19.71
CA LEU A 171 -4.86 -3.38 20.99
C LEU A 171 -5.26 -2.51 22.18
N ILE A 172 -5.07 -1.20 22.12
CA ILE A 172 -5.55 -0.27 23.17
C ILE A 172 -7.08 -0.33 23.27
N ALA A 173 -7.78 -0.31 22.14
CA ALA A 173 -9.25 -0.40 22.13
C ALA A 173 -9.74 -1.74 22.68
N LEU A 174 -9.11 -2.85 22.29
CA LEU A 174 -9.41 -4.18 22.81
C LEU A 174 -9.19 -4.27 24.32
N ASP A 175 -8.08 -3.74 24.81
CA ASP A 175 -7.77 -3.68 26.25
C ASP A 175 -8.80 -2.84 27.03
N SER A 176 -9.27 -1.72 26.45
CA SER A 176 -10.28 -0.84 27.06
C SER A 176 -11.64 -1.51 27.27
N THR A 177 -11.93 -2.62 26.58
CA THR A 177 -13.16 -3.40 26.80
C THR A 177 -13.17 -4.15 28.13
N GLY A 178 -12.00 -4.34 28.76
CA GLY A 178 -11.84 -5.06 30.02
C GLY A 178 -11.98 -6.59 29.92
N ASN A 179 -12.24 -7.13 28.71
CA ASN A 179 -12.54 -8.55 28.50
C ASN A 179 -11.33 -9.39 28.06
N ILE A 180 -10.16 -8.78 27.87
CA ILE A 180 -8.98 -9.43 27.31
C ILE A 180 -7.81 -9.29 28.30
N HIS A 181 -7.14 -10.41 28.57
CA HIS A 181 -5.98 -10.44 29.45
C HIS A 181 -4.70 -9.98 28.72
N ILE A 182 -3.71 -9.44 29.44
CA ILE A 182 -2.46 -8.93 28.85
C ILE A 182 -1.69 -9.99 28.03
N ASN A 183 -1.71 -11.25 28.50
CA ASN A 183 -1.11 -12.37 27.78
C ASN A 183 -1.81 -12.65 26.44
N ASP A 184 -3.12 -12.41 26.36
CA ASP A 184 -3.87 -12.60 25.11
C ASP A 184 -3.60 -11.45 24.13
N LEU A 185 -3.36 -10.23 24.62
CA LEU A 185 -2.90 -9.10 23.79
C LEU A 185 -1.50 -9.36 23.23
N LEU A 186 -0.57 -9.86 24.05
CA LEU A 186 0.76 -10.28 23.60
C LEU A 186 0.66 -11.41 22.57
N ARG A 187 -0.21 -12.39 22.80
CA ARG A 187 -0.43 -13.47 21.85
C ARG A 187 -1.02 -12.98 20.53
N LEU A 188 -2.00 -12.08 20.58
CA LEU A 188 -2.62 -11.49 19.40
C LEU A 188 -1.59 -10.72 18.55
N MET A 189 -0.72 -9.95 19.19
CA MET A 189 0.38 -9.24 18.56
C MET A 189 1.41 -10.18 17.89
N LEU A 190 1.51 -11.44 18.33
CA LEU A 190 2.40 -12.45 17.75
C LEU A 190 1.70 -13.33 16.69
N GLU A 191 0.44 -13.04 16.36
CA GLU A 191 -0.35 -13.77 15.35
C GLU A 191 -0.72 -12.83 14.18
N PRO A 192 0.18 -12.63 13.17
CA PRO A 192 0.05 -11.61 12.12
C PRO A 192 -1.28 -11.62 11.36
N LYS A 193 -1.78 -12.81 11.02
CA LYS A 193 -3.07 -12.93 10.35
C LYS A 193 -4.21 -12.46 11.25
N ARG A 194 -4.20 -12.83 12.53
CA ARG A 194 -5.28 -12.53 13.46
C ARG A 194 -5.31 -11.04 13.80
N GLN A 195 -4.14 -10.45 14.02
CA GLN A 195 -4.03 -9.03 14.33
C GLN A 195 -4.50 -8.14 13.17
N LEU A 196 -4.23 -8.52 11.92
CA LEU A 196 -4.72 -7.80 10.75
C LEU A 196 -6.23 -7.85 10.63
N VAL A 197 -6.85 -9.01 10.89
CA VAL A 197 -8.30 -9.15 10.91
C VAL A 197 -8.93 -8.22 11.95
N GLU A 198 -8.43 -8.24 13.19
CA GLU A 198 -8.94 -7.38 14.26
C GLU A 198 -8.73 -5.90 13.94
N SER A 199 -7.57 -5.55 13.39
CA SER A 199 -7.26 -4.16 13.00
C SER A 199 -8.21 -3.67 11.91
N ILE A 200 -8.48 -4.49 10.89
CA ILE A 200 -9.45 -4.15 9.84
C ILE A 200 -10.84 -3.94 10.43
N LEU A 201 -11.28 -4.84 11.33
CA LEU A 201 -12.61 -4.76 11.93
C LEU A 201 -12.78 -3.55 12.85
N HIS A 202 -11.72 -3.13 13.54
CA HIS A 202 -11.71 -1.97 14.40
C HIS A 202 -11.72 -0.66 13.60
N HIS A 203 -10.78 -0.49 12.68
CA HIS A 203 -10.55 0.76 11.95
C HIS A 203 -11.57 1.04 10.86
N TYR A 204 -12.23 -0.01 10.35
CA TYR A 204 -13.23 0.07 9.28
C TYR A 204 -14.61 -0.43 9.71
N GLN A 205 -14.92 -0.39 11.01
CA GLN A 205 -16.19 -0.88 11.56
C GLN A 205 -17.41 -0.23 10.89
N GLU A 206 -17.33 1.06 10.59
CA GLU A 206 -18.40 1.83 9.96
C GLU A 206 -18.63 1.37 8.52
N GLU A 207 -17.58 1.10 7.76
CA GLU A 207 -17.64 0.54 6.41
C GLU A 207 -18.27 -0.87 6.45
N PHE A 208 -17.91 -1.69 7.43
CA PHE A 208 -18.53 -3.01 7.62
C PHE A 208 -20.04 -2.90 7.87
N ARG A 209 -20.47 -1.92 8.67
CA ARG A 209 -21.89 -1.65 8.95
C ARG A 209 -22.61 -1.09 7.71
N ASN A 210 -22.12 0.02 7.19
CA ASN A 210 -22.74 0.79 6.11
C ASN A 210 -22.84 0.00 4.79
N TYR A 211 -21.86 -0.86 4.52
CA TYR A 211 -21.81 -1.66 3.29
C TYR A 211 -22.19 -3.14 3.49
N SER A 212 -22.62 -3.51 4.70
CA SER A 212 -23.06 -4.87 5.06
C SER A 212 -22.00 -5.94 4.73
N LEU A 213 -20.74 -5.65 5.07
CA LEU A 213 -19.61 -6.52 4.79
C LEU A 213 -19.58 -7.72 5.74
N LYS A 214 -19.30 -8.91 5.22
CA LYS A 214 -19.26 -10.14 6.03
C LYS A 214 -17.88 -10.35 6.63
N LYS A 215 -17.77 -10.23 7.96
CA LYS A 215 -16.53 -10.44 8.73
C LYS A 215 -15.87 -11.81 8.46
N THR A 216 -16.69 -12.84 8.23
CA THR A 216 -16.22 -14.21 7.96
C THR A 216 -15.42 -14.36 6.66
N LYS A 217 -15.40 -13.35 5.78
CA LYS A 217 -14.57 -13.38 4.57
C LYS A 217 -13.11 -13.09 4.86
N LEU A 218 -12.81 -12.29 5.89
CA LEU A 218 -11.45 -11.94 6.25
C LEU A 218 -10.61 -13.16 6.66
N SER A 219 -11.22 -14.18 7.26
CA SER A 219 -10.49 -15.40 7.67
C SER A 219 -9.99 -16.24 6.49
N ARG A 220 -10.55 -16.07 5.29
CA ARG A 220 -10.15 -16.78 4.08
C ARG A 220 -8.93 -16.16 3.40
N LEU A 221 -8.65 -14.89 3.67
CA LEU A 221 -7.54 -14.17 3.06
C LEU A 221 -6.20 -14.59 3.68
N SER A 222 -5.15 -14.57 2.88
CA SER A 222 -3.77 -14.69 3.33
C SER A 222 -3.32 -13.41 4.05
N GLU A 223 -2.18 -13.47 4.76
CA GLU A 223 -1.62 -12.30 5.43
C GLU A 223 -1.29 -11.17 4.44
N GLN A 224 -0.68 -11.51 3.30
CA GLN A 224 -0.37 -10.55 2.24
C GLN A 224 -1.66 -9.90 1.70
N GLU A 225 -2.73 -10.66 1.49
CA GLU A 225 -4.01 -10.11 1.03
C GLU A 225 -4.67 -9.21 2.09
N LEU A 226 -4.55 -9.54 3.37
CA LEU A 226 -5.05 -8.70 4.46
C LEU A 226 -4.27 -7.37 4.55
N ASN A 227 -2.94 -7.41 4.38
CA ASN A 227 -2.12 -6.20 4.29
C ASN A 227 -2.52 -5.32 3.10
N SER A 228 -2.67 -5.92 1.92
CA SER A 228 -3.14 -5.18 0.74
C SER A 228 -4.55 -4.65 0.93
N LEU A 229 -5.42 -5.36 1.67
CA LEU A 229 -6.76 -4.90 2.02
C LEU A 229 -6.75 -3.67 2.93
N VAL A 230 -5.91 -3.65 3.96
CA VAL A 230 -5.72 -2.48 4.84
C VAL A 230 -5.36 -1.25 4.03
N ASN A 231 -4.33 -1.37 3.18
CA ASN A 231 -3.89 -0.27 2.33
C ASN A 231 -4.99 0.16 1.35
N SER A 232 -5.72 -0.79 0.78
CA SER A 232 -6.83 -0.49 -0.14
C SER A 232 -7.97 0.27 0.56
N PHE A 233 -8.36 -0.16 1.76
CA PHE A 233 -9.39 0.53 2.53
C PHE A 233 -8.95 1.93 2.95
N LYS A 234 -7.68 2.10 3.33
CA LYS A 234 -7.11 3.43 3.60
C LYS A 234 -7.28 4.36 2.39
N VAL A 235 -6.91 3.90 1.19
CA VAL A 235 -7.05 4.69 -0.05
C VAL A 235 -8.49 5.06 -0.33
N LEU A 236 -9.43 4.12 -0.19
CA LEU A 236 -10.84 4.41 -0.44
C LEU A 236 -11.40 5.43 0.57
N LYS A 237 -11.03 5.32 1.84
CA LYS A 237 -11.46 6.24 2.91
C LYS A 237 -10.90 7.64 2.72
N GLU A 238 -9.60 7.77 2.45
CA GLU A 238 -8.92 9.06 2.21
C GLU A 238 -9.49 9.79 0.97
N ASN A 239 -9.90 9.04 -0.05
CA ASN A 239 -10.54 9.60 -1.25
C ASN A 239 -12.07 9.67 -1.17
N GLN A 240 -12.64 9.43 0.02
CA GLN A 240 -14.08 9.51 0.32
C GLN A 240 -14.94 8.67 -0.65
N CYS A 241 -14.44 7.52 -1.07
CA CYS A 241 -15.18 6.61 -1.93
C CYS A 241 -16.38 6.04 -1.17
N LYS A 242 -17.59 6.24 -1.71
CA LYS A 242 -18.85 5.75 -1.12
C LYS A 242 -19.46 4.55 -1.86
N THR A 243 -18.76 4.03 -2.86
CA THR A 243 -19.27 2.96 -3.72
C THR A 243 -19.25 1.61 -3.00
N LYS A 244 -20.42 1.17 -2.52
CA LYS A 244 -20.60 -0.09 -1.78
C LYS A 244 -19.94 -1.30 -2.44
N GLN A 245 -20.09 -1.45 -3.75
CA GLN A 245 -19.56 -2.59 -4.50
C GLN A 245 -18.02 -2.68 -4.43
N VAL A 246 -17.30 -1.56 -4.40
CA VAL A 246 -15.83 -1.57 -4.31
C VAL A 246 -15.38 -2.20 -2.99
N TYR A 247 -16.00 -1.81 -1.87
CA TYR A 247 -15.70 -2.41 -0.57
C TYR A 247 -16.10 -3.89 -0.48
N GLN A 248 -17.21 -4.26 -1.13
CA GLN A 248 -17.64 -5.66 -1.18
C GLN A 248 -16.64 -6.52 -1.95
N PHE A 249 -16.19 -6.09 -3.13
CA PHE A 249 -15.19 -6.83 -3.90
C PHE A 249 -13.87 -6.96 -3.14
N LEU A 250 -13.42 -5.89 -2.46
CA LEU A 250 -12.15 -5.89 -1.74
C LEU A 250 -12.00 -6.99 -0.68
N ILE A 251 -13.10 -7.48 -0.10
CA ILE A 251 -13.06 -8.53 0.93
C ILE A 251 -13.27 -9.95 0.36
N GLU A 252 -13.49 -10.11 -0.95
CA GLU A 252 -13.62 -11.42 -1.59
C GLU A 252 -12.25 -12.08 -1.86
N ASP A 253 -12.26 -13.37 -2.18
CA ASP A 253 -11.09 -14.17 -2.59
C ASP A 253 -10.92 -14.28 -4.12
N GLY A 254 -11.77 -13.59 -4.88
CA GLY A 254 -11.79 -13.61 -6.36
C GLY A 254 -10.76 -12.70 -7.06
N VAL A 255 -10.73 -12.80 -8.39
CA VAL A 255 -9.78 -12.06 -9.25
C VAL A 255 -10.00 -10.55 -9.16
N GLU A 256 -11.26 -10.13 -9.16
CA GLU A 256 -11.69 -8.74 -9.01
C GLU A 256 -11.12 -8.14 -7.72
N ALA A 257 -11.17 -8.91 -6.63
CA ALA A 257 -10.66 -8.52 -5.34
C ALA A 257 -9.14 -8.35 -5.36
N ARG A 258 -8.43 -9.32 -5.96
CA ARG A 258 -6.97 -9.26 -6.12
C ARG A 258 -6.53 -8.06 -6.95
N ILE A 259 -7.23 -7.77 -8.04
CA ILE A 259 -6.98 -6.58 -8.87
C ILE A 259 -7.13 -5.32 -8.01
N LEU A 260 -8.26 -5.14 -7.33
CA LEU A 260 -8.48 -3.95 -6.50
C LEU A 260 -7.40 -3.82 -5.42
N ARG A 261 -7.06 -4.93 -4.73
CA ARG A 261 -6.01 -4.97 -3.71
C ARG A 261 -4.61 -4.65 -4.25
N GLN A 262 -4.34 -4.99 -5.51
CA GLN A 262 -3.07 -4.72 -6.17
C GLN A 262 -2.95 -3.26 -6.62
N PHE A 263 -4.02 -2.68 -7.18
CA PHE A 263 -3.94 -1.41 -7.89
C PHE A 263 -4.29 -0.19 -7.04
N LEU A 264 -5.20 -0.32 -6.06
CA LEU A 264 -5.59 0.81 -5.21
C LEU A 264 -4.43 1.46 -4.44
N PRO A 265 -3.51 0.69 -3.82
CA PRO A 265 -2.38 1.30 -3.10
C PRO A 265 -1.53 2.23 -3.97
N GLY A 266 -1.25 1.84 -5.22
CA GLY A 266 -0.47 2.68 -6.14
C GLY A 266 -1.18 3.96 -6.57
N ILE A 267 -2.52 4.02 -6.48
CA ILE A 267 -3.27 5.26 -6.75
C ILE A 267 -3.06 6.28 -5.61
N ALA A 268 -2.72 5.84 -4.40
CA ALA A 268 -2.47 6.72 -3.25
C ALA A 268 -1.30 7.69 -3.48
N GLU A 269 -0.30 7.24 -4.25
CA GLU A 269 0.94 7.97 -4.53
C GLU A 269 0.72 9.20 -5.44
N ILE A 270 -0.42 9.25 -6.14
CA ILE A 270 -0.73 10.33 -7.08
C ILE A 270 -1.09 11.59 -6.30
N PRO A 271 -0.36 12.72 -6.46
CA PRO A 271 -0.56 13.91 -5.62
C PRO A 271 -1.96 14.51 -5.71
N ASN A 272 -2.55 14.54 -6.91
CA ASN A 272 -3.82 15.20 -7.17
C ASN A 272 -5.02 14.37 -6.67
N PRO A 273 -5.80 14.85 -5.68
CA PRO A 273 -6.95 14.12 -5.13
C PRO A 273 -8.06 13.82 -6.13
N GLU A 274 -8.32 14.72 -7.09
CA GLU A 274 -9.36 14.52 -8.10
C GLU A 274 -8.94 13.46 -9.13
N TYR A 275 -7.65 13.41 -9.48
CA TYR A 275 -7.12 12.34 -10.31
C TYR A 275 -7.24 10.99 -9.60
N ARG A 276 -6.92 10.92 -8.30
CA ARG A 276 -7.10 9.69 -7.50
C ARG A 276 -8.55 9.19 -7.55
N LYS A 277 -9.52 10.07 -7.29
CA LYS A 277 -10.95 9.71 -7.38
C LYS A 277 -11.33 9.18 -8.75
N LYS A 278 -10.88 9.84 -9.83
CA LYS A 278 -11.21 9.41 -11.19
C LYS A 278 -10.57 8.06 -11.54
N LEU A 279 -9.33 7.82 -11.12
CA LEU A 279 -8.63 6.55 -11.35
C LEU A 279 -9.25 5.40 -10.54
N ILE A 280 -9.69 5.64 -9.29
CA ILE A 280 -10.47 4.67 -8.52
C ILE A 280 -11.77 4.30 -9.26
N GLN A 281 -12.47 5.30 -9.82
CA GLN A 281 -13.67 5.06 -10.63
C GLN A 281 -13.37 4.22 -11.88
N LEU A 282 -12.31 4.56 -12.62
CA LEU A 282 -11.91 3.82 -13.82
C LEU A 282 -11.49 2.39 -13.51
N LEU A 283 -10.78 2.17 -12.40
CA LEU A 283 -10.42 0.84 -11.93
C LEU A 283 -11.68 0.02 -11.60
N HIS A 284 -12.63 0.62 -10.87
CA HIS A 284 -13.90 -0.03 -10.57
C HIS A 284 -14.66 -0.42 -11.85
N ILE A 285 -14.77 0.50 -12.82
CA ILE A 285 -15.40 0.23 -14.13
C ILE A 285 -14.70 -0.92 -14.86
N GLY A 286 -13.36 -0.94 -14.86
CA GLY A 286 -12.60 -2.03 -15.47
C GLY A 286 -12.90 -3.39 -14.83
N VAL A 287 -12.98 -3.42 -13.50
CA VAL A 287 -13.30 -4.62 -12.72
C VAL A 287 -14.74 -5.10 -12.99
N THR A 288 -15.73 -4.20 -13.01
CA THR A 288 -17.15 -4.56 -13.13
C THR A 288 -17.63 -4.77 -14.56
N ASN A 289 -17.12 -3.98 -15.51
CA ASN A 289 -17.63 -3.92 -16.88
C ASN A 289 -16.59 -4.35 -17.93
N GLY A 290 -15.34 -4.58 -17.52
CA GLY A 290 -14.25 -4.99 -18.41
C GLY A 290 -13.50 -3.81 -19.06
N PHE A 291 -12.37 -4.15 -19.69
CA PHE A 291 -11.43 -3.16 -20.26
C PHE A 291 -12.01 -2.39 -21.45
N VAL A 292 -12.98 -2.95 -22.20
CA VAL A 292 -13.60 -2.26 -23.34
C VAL A 292 -14.39 -1.03 -22.87
N VAL A 293 -15.23 -1.21 -21.85
CA VAL A 293 -16.02 -0.10 -21.26
C VAL A 293 -15.10 0.89 -20.55
N GLN A 294 -14.08 0.40 -19.84
CA GLN A 294 -13.06 1.26 -19.25
C GLN A 294 -12.35 2.12 -20.30
N GLY A 295 -11.94 1.52 -21.44
CA GLY A 295 -11.28 2.23 -22.54
C GLY A 295 -12.14 3.34 -23.13
N ALA A 296 -13.45 3.10 -23.27
CA ALA A 296 -14.40 4.13 -23.72
C ALA A 296 -14.50 5.32 -22.75
N GLU A 297 -14.39 5.08 -21.44
CA GLU A 297 -14.34 6.14 -20.44
C GLU A 297 -13.00 6.88 -20.42
N ILE A 298 -11.89 6.17 -20.65
CA ILE A 298 -10.56 6.77 -20.77
C ILE A 298 -10.50 7.71 -21.97
N ALA A 299 -11.11 7.33 -23.11
CA ALA A 299 -11.15 8.15 -24.32
C ALA A 299 -11.88 9.49 -24.14
N LYS A 300 -12.71 9.64 -23.09
CA LYS A 300 -13.41 10.89 -22.78
C LYS A 300 -12.58 11.86 -21.94
N ILE A 301 -11.41 11.45 -21.46
CA ILE A 301 -10.54 12.29 -20.61
C ILE A 301 -9.82 13.31 -21.50
N THR A 302 -10.00 14.60 -21.20
CA THR A 302 -9.39 15.72 -21.92
C THR A 302 -8.07 16.18 -21.31
N ASP A 303 -7.90 16.00 -19.99
CA ASP A 303 -6.67 16.35 -19.28
C ASP A 303 -5.53 15.38 -19.68
N PRO A 304 -4.41 15.87 -20.23
CA PRO A 304 -3.35 15.00 -20.75
C PRO A 304 -2.61 14.22 -19.66
N ASN A 305 -2.45 14.79 -18.46
CA ASN A 305 -1.75 14.15 -17.35
C ASN A 305 -2.61 13.01 -16.77
N LEU A 306 -3.90 13.28 -16.56
CA LEU A 306 -4.84 12.26 -16.13
C LEU A 306 -5.02 11.17 -17.19
N LEU A 307 -5.04 11.53 -18.47
CA LEU A 307 -5.12 10.56 -19.57
C LEU A 307 -3.91 9.63 -19.59
N ALA A 308 -2.70 10.15 -19.38
CA ALA A 308 -1.49 9.33 -19.28
C ALA A 308 -1.57 8.33 -18.12
N LEU A 309 -1.93 8.81 -16.92
CA LEU A 309 -2.11 7.96 -15.73
C LEU A 309 -3.21 6.89 -15.94
N ALA A 310 -4.31 7.26 -16.60
CA ALA A 310 -5.42 6.37 -16.88
C ALA A 310 -5.04 5.27 -17.90
N LYS A 311 -4.29 5.64 -18.95
CA LYS A 311 -3.76 4.69 -19.93
C LYS A 311 -2.78 3.71 -19.28
N GLU A 312 -1.87 4.20 -18.45
CA GLU A 312 -0.92 3.34 -17.73
C GLU A 312 -1.64 2.37 -16.78
N LEU A 313 -2.64 2.86 -16.03
CA LEU A 313 -3.47 2.01 -15.17
C LEU A 313 -4.21 0.93 -15.98
N SER A 314 -4.76 1.30 -17.14
CA SER A 314 -5.48 0.37 -18.01
C SER A 314 -4.57 -0.69 -18.62
N GLU A 315 -3.39 -0.31 -19.09
CA GLU A 315 -2.37 -1.25 -19.60
C GLU A 315 -2.00 -2.29 -18.52
N ARG A 316 -1.70 -1.83 -17.29
CA ARG A 316 -1.38 -2.74 -16.18
C ARG A 316 -2.56 -3.65 -15.84
N PHE A 317 -3.78 -3.11 -15.81
CA PHE A 317 -5.00 -3.89 -15.57
C PHE A 317 -5.22 -4.97 -16.63
N ILE A 318 -5.06 -4.64 -17.92
CA ILE A 318 -5.21 -5.59 -19.04
C ILE A 318 -4.19 -6.71 -18.90
N CYS A 319 -2.90 -6.37 -18.73
CA CYS A 319 -1.84 -7.36 -18.59
C CYS A 319 -2.08 -8.27 -17.38
N PHE A 320 -2.40 -7.71 -16.22
CA PHE A 320 -2.70 -8.49 -15.01
C PHE A 320 -3.85 -9.49 -15.26
N LYS A 321 -4.98 -9.01 -15.81
CA LYS A 321 -6.15 -9.85 -16.08
C LYS A 321 -5.84 -10.94 -17.10
N GLN A 322 -5.05 -10.62 -18.11
CA GLN A 322 -4.68 -11.56 -19.17
C GLN A 322 -3.81 -12.70 -18.63
N LEU A 323 -2.76 -12.36 -17.88
CA LEU A 323 -1.88 -13.37 -17.28
C LEU A 323 -2.63 -14.22 -16.25
N HIS A 324 -3.51 -13.61 -15.46
CA HIS A 324 -4.36 -14.34 -14.51
C HIS A 324 -5.31 -15.31 -15.23
N THR A 325 -5.94 -14.89 -16.32
CA THR A 325 -6.87 -15.75 -17.10
C THR A 325 -6.15 -16.96 -17.69
N LEU A 326 -4.87 -16.81 -18.02
CA LEU A 326 -4.01 -17.88 -18.51
C LEU A 326 -3.41 -18.76 -17.39
N ASN A 327 -3.78 -18.54 -16.12
CA ASN A 327 -3.27 -19.27 -14.95
C ASN A 327 -1.74 -19.27 -14.82
N LEU A 328 -1.09 -18.17 -15.18
CA LEU A 328 0.34 -17.98 -14.92
C LEU A 328 0.63 -17.83 -13.42
N LYS A 329 1.89 -18.05 -13.04
CA LYS A 329 2.35 -17.95 -11.64
C LYS A 329 2.02 -16.57 -11.07
N SER A 330 1.56 -16.51 -9.82
CA SER A 330 1.18 -15.26 -9.13
C SER A 330 2.27 -14.20 -9.20
N GLU A 331 3.53 -14.60 -9.03
CA GLU A 331 4.70 -13.71 -9.12
C GLU A 331 4.78 -12.96 -10.47
N MET A 332 4.44 -13.61 -11.59
CA MET A 332 4.44 -12.97 -12.91
C MET A 332 3.26 -12.01 -13.06
N VAL A 333 2.09 -12.41 -12.56
CA VAL A 333 0.86 -11.61 -12.60
C VAL A 333 1.04 -10.33 -11.78
N GLU A 334 1.57 -10.46 -10.56
CA GLU A 334 1.89 -9.34 -9.66
C GLU A 334 2.97 -8.43 -10.26
N PHE A 335 4.01 -9.02 -10.88
CA PHE A 335 5.06 -8.27 -11.54
C PHE A 335 4.52 -7.37 -12.65
N ALA A 336 3.66 -7.88 -13.54
CA ALA A 336 3.03 -7.08 -14.58
C ALA A 336 2.17 -5.92 -14.01
N GLY A 337 1.60 -6.10 -12.81
CA GLY A 337 0.79 -5.10 -12.13
C GLY A 337 1.56 -3.96 -11.43
N LYS A 338 2.90 -4.07 -11.29
CA LYS A 338 3.72 -3.08 -10.58
C LYS A 338 3.67 -1.70 -11.26
N HIS A 339 3.53 -0.66 -10.43
CA HIS A 339 3.66 0.75 -10.82
C HIS A 339 5.14 1.17 -10.77
N ASN A 340 5.55 2.09 -11.65
CA ASN A 340 6.89 2.69 -11.66
C ASN A 340 8.10 1.73 -11.69
N ASP A 341 7.91 0.48 -12.12
CA ASP A 341 9.00 -0.50 -12.32
C ASP A 341 9.32 -0.58 -13.82
N PRO A 342 10.52 -0.14 -14.27
CA PRO A 342 10.91 -0.16 -15.68
C PRO A 342 10.90 -1.55 -16.31
N ASN A 343 11.27 -2.57 -15.54
CA ASN A 343 11.30 -3.96 -16.02
C ASN A 343 9.88 -4.52 -16.12
N ALA A 344 9.00 -4.17 -15.18
CA ALA A 344 7.58 -4.49 -15.29
C ALA A 344 6.95 -3.82 -16.53
N HIS A 345 7.32 -2.58 -16.85
CA HIS A 345 6.86 -1.90 -18.06
C HIS A 345 7.31 -2.62 -19.33
N ARG A 346 8.59 -2.98 -19.44
CA ARG A 346 9.12 -3.76 -20.57
C ARG A 346 8.40 -5.10 -20.72
N PHE A 347 8.10 -5.77 -19.61
CA PHE A 347 7.32 -7.01 -19.65
C PHE A 347 5.90 -6.79 -20.17
N ARG A 348 5.23 -5.72 -19.76
CA ARG A 348 3.91 -5.35 -20.32
C ARG A 348 3.95 -5.06 -21.81
N GLN A 349 5.00 -4.39 -22.30
CA GLN A 349 5.16 -4.17 -23.74
C GLN A 349 5.22 -5.48 -24.53
N VAL A 350 5.96 -6.48 -24.02
CA VAL A 350 5.98 -7.82 -24.62
C VAL A 350 4.58 -8.44 -24.62
N ILE A 351 3.86 -8.39 -23.48
CA ILE A 351 2.50 -8.93 -23.39
C ILE A 351 1.58 -8.28 -24.43
N MET A 352 1.54 -6.94 -24.46
CA MET A 352 0.67 -6.20 -25.36
C MET A 352 0.96 -6.52 -26.84
N LYS A 353 2.24 -6.62 -27.24
CA LYS A 353 2.62 -7.00 -28.61
C LYS A 353 2.18 -8.42 -28.96
N VAL A 354 2.41 -9.39 -28.06
CA VAL A 354 1.99 -10.78 -28.29
C VAL A 354 0.47 -10.88 -28.42
N GLU A 355 -0.29 -10.18 -27.58
CA GLU A 355 -1.76 -10.17 -27.66
C GLU A 355 -2.25 -9.56 -28.99
N GLU A 356 -1.65 -8.46 -29.42
CA GLU A 356 -1.98 -7.78 -30.67
C GLU A 356 -1.71 -8.70 -31.88
N GLU A 357 -0.52 -9.28 -31.97
CA GLU A 357 -0.12 -10.14 -33.08
C GLU A 357 -0.91 -11.45 -33.11
N CYS A 358 -1.18 -12.07 -31.95
CA CYS A 358 -2.04 -13.27 -31.89
C CYS A 358 -3.45 -12.97 -32.44
N LYS A 359 -4.00 -11.79 -32.10
CA LYS A 359 -5.30 -11.35 -32.60
C LYS A 359 -5.28 -11.06 -34.10
N ILE A 360 -4.22 -10.44 -34.62
CA ILE A 360 -4.04 -10.20 -36.06
C ILE A 360 -3.98 -11.53 -36.82
N ALA A 361 -3.19 -12.49 -36.33
CA ALA A 361 -3.04 -13.82 -36.90
C ALA A 361 -4.39 -14.56 -36.95
N LEU A 362 -5.11 -14.62 -35.84
CA LEU A 362 -6.42 -15.28 -35.76
C LEU A 362 -7.43 -14.66 -36.74
N ASN A 363 -7.54 -13.32 -36.75
CA ASN A 363 -8.46 -12.62 -37.65
C ASN A 363 -8.17 -12.95 -39.11
N ARG A 364 -6.90 -12.96 -39.51
CA ARG A 364 -6.53 -13.29 -40.89
C ARG A 364 -6.83 -14.74 -41.24
N LEU A 365 -6.41 -15.68 -40.40
CA LEU A 365 -6.60 -17.10 -40.64
C LEU A 365 -8.10 -17.45 -40.72
N SER A 366 -8.96 -16.74 -39.98
CA SER A 366 -10.42 -16.92 -40.01
C SER A 366 -11.11 -16.44 -41.29
N GLN A 367 -10.47 -15.55 -42.07
CA GLN A 367 -11.07 -14.94 -43.26
C GLN A 367 -10.85 -15.77 -44.55
N SER A 368 -10.01 -16.80 -44.51
CA SER A 368 -9.63 -17.59 -45.67
C SER A 368 -10.23 -19.00 -45.60
N PRO A 369 -11.18 -19.38 -46.48
CA PRO A 369 -11.78 -20.71 -46.51
C PRO A 369 -10.76 -21.84 -46.78
N LYS A 370 -9.65 -21.51 -47.45
CA LYS A 370 -8.55 -22.44 -47.75
C LYS A 370 -7.70 -22.75 -46.51
N ASP A 371 -7.76 -21.90 -45.49
CA ASP A 371 -6.91 -21.97 -44.31
C ASP A 371 -7.66 -22.50 -43.08
N ASN A 372 -8.84 -23.11 -43.25
CA ASN A 372 -9.63 -23.65 -42.12
C ASN A 372 -8.84 -24.65 -41.25
N SER A 373 -8.02 -25.51 -41.88
CA SER A 373 -7.15 -26.44 -41.16
C SER A 373 -6.05 -25.70 -40.38
N VAL A 374 -5.43 -24.68 -40.98
CA VAL A 374 -4.39 -23.83 -40.37
C VAL A 374 -4.96 -23.00 -39.22
N CYS A 375 -6.14 -22.40 -39.41
CA CYS A 375 -6.87 -21.66 -38.39
C CYS A 375 -7.19 -22.55 -37.18
N SER A 376 -7.69 -23.77 -37.42
CA SER A 376 -7.94 -24.75 -36.35
C SER A 376 -6.66 -25.20 -35.65
N GLY A 377 -5.54 -25.28 -36.37
CA GLY A 377 -4.22 -25.59 -35.83
C GLY A 377 -3.72 -24.46 -34.93
N TRP A 378 -3.79 -23.22 -35.41
CA TRP A 378 -3.45 -22.02 -34.65
C TRP A 378 -4.23 -21.93 -33.34
N GLN A 379 -5.56 -22.06 -33.38
CA GLN A 379 -6.41 -22.01 -32.19
C GLN A 379 -6.03 -23.05 -31.13
N LYS A 380 -5.51 -24.22 -31.54
CA LYS A 380 -5.06 -25.27 -30.61
C LYS A 380 -3.74 -24.92 -29.92
N ILE A 381 -2.87 -24.16 -30.57
CA ILE A 381 -1.52 -23.86 -30.05
C ILE A 381 -1.38 -22.44 -29.48
N GLU A 382 -2.24 -21.51 -29.84
CA GLU A 382 -2.13 -20.08 -29.49
C GLU A 382 -1.95 -19.86 -27.98
N THR A 383 -2.74 -20.57 -27.16
CA THR A 383 -2.66 -20.45 -25.70
C THR A 383 -1.28 -20.86 -25.19
N ASN A 384 -0.73 -21.98 -25.68
CA ASN A 384 0.59 -22.46 -25.28
C ASN A 384 1.72 -21.55 -25.79
N TYR A 385 1.56 -21.03 -27.01
CA TYR A 385 2.49 -20.07 -27.60
C TYR A 385 2.59 -18.81 -26.73
N ARG A 386 1.46 -18.21 -26.36
CA ARG A 386 1.40 -17.04 -25.46
C ARG A 386 2.04 -17.32 -24.10
N LEU A 387 1.70 -18.44 -23.47
CA LEU A 387 2.29 -18.87 -22.19
C LEU A 387 3.82 -18.99 -22.28
N THR A 388 4.31 -19.56 -23.38
CA THR A 388 5.74 -19.76 -23.63
C THR A 388 6.46 -18.42 -23.77
N LEU A 389 5.92 -17.50 -24.58
CA LEU A 389 6.52 -16.17 -24.77
C LEU A 389 6.52 -15.34 -23.49
N TYR A 390 5.43 -15.37 -22.71
CA TYR A 390 5.39 -14.68 -21.42
C TYR A 390 6.39 -15.24 -20.42
N SER A 391 6.54 -16.56 -20.37
CA SER A 391 7.52 -17.20 -19.49
C SER A 391 8.96 -16.88 -19.88
N ILE A 392 9.27 -16.91 -21.19
CA ILE A 392 10.60 -16.55 -21.71
C ILE A 392 10.92 -15.09 -21.36
N ALA A 393 9.98 -14.17 -21.63
CA ALA A 393 10.18 -12.76 -21.38
C ALA A 393 10.34 -12.44 -19.89
N TYR A 394 9.48 -13.02 -19.04
CA TYR A 394 9.58 -12.85 -17.59
C TYR A 394 10.92 -13.36 -17.05
N ASP A 395 11.33 -14.58 -17.43
CA ASP A 395 12.61 -15.15 -17.00
C ASP A 395 13.78 -14.25 -17.41
N ALA A 396 13.82 -13.78 -18.65
CA ALA A 396 14.93 -12.98 -19.15
C ALA A 396 14.99 -11.59 -18.51
N ILE A 397 13.83 -10.96 -18.26
CA ILE A 397 13.76 -9.64 -17.65
C ILE A 397 14.10 -9.69 -16.15
N VAL A 398 13.63 -10.72 -15.43
CA VAL A 398 13.79 -10.81 -13.97
C VAL A 398 15.09 -11.48 -13.55
N LYS A 399 15.51 -12.55 -14.24
CA LYS A 399 16.72 -13.33 -13.89
C LYS A 399 17.96 -12.90 -14.69
N GLY A 400 17.78 -12.00 -15.65
CA GLY A 400 18.83 -11.56 -16.57
C GLY A 400 18.84 -12.35 -17.88
N THR A 401 19.32 -11.68 -18.93
CA THR A 401 19.40 -12.23 -20.28
C THR A 401 20.42 -13.37 -20.31
N SER A 402 19.94 -14.59 -20.57
CA SER A 402 20.83 -15.74 -20.80
C SER A 402 21.22 -15.85 -22.28
N ASP A 403 22.38 -16.41 -22.58
CA ASP A 403 22.80 -16.76 -23.95
C ASP A 403 21.77 -17.67 -24.65
N ALA A 404 20.96 -18.41 -23.87
CA ALA A 404 19.90 -19.28 -24.36
C ALA A 404 18.59 -18.56 -24.75
N LEU A 405 18.46 -17.24 -24.54
CA LEU A 405 17.23 -16.49 -24.87
C LEU A 405 16.85 -16.64 -26.35
N LYS A 406 17.78 -16.34 -27.25
CA LYS A 406 17.55 -16.45 -28.70
C LYS A 406 17.21 -17.87 -29.12
N ALA A 407 17.82 -18.86 -28.48
CA ALA A 407 17.53 -20.27 -28.74
C ALA A 407 16.10 -20.64 -28.30
N ARG A 408 15.68 -20.24 -27.10
CA ARG A 408 14.32 -20.47 -26.57
C ARG A 408 13.24 -19.80 -27.43
N LEU A 409 13.46 -18.54 -27.84
CA LEU A 409 12.55 -17.83 -28.74
C LEU A 409 12.46 -18.54 -30.09
N LYS A 410 13.58 -18.96 -30.67
CA LYS A 410 13.60 -19.67 -31.96
C LYS A 410 12.87 -21.02 -31.90
N VAL A 411 12.96 -21.75 -30.79
CA VAL A 411 12.19 -23.00 -30.60
C VAL A 411 10.69 -22.71 -30.63
N ALA A 412 10.22 -21.74 -29.85
CA ALA A 412 8.80 -21.34 -29.84
C ALA A 412 8.31 -20.84 -31.21
N GLU A 413 9.22 -20.20 -31.98
CA GLU A 413 8.95 -19.72 -33.33
C GLU A 413 8.67 -20.89 -34.27
N MET A 414 9.58 -21.86 -34.30
CA MET A 414 9.53 -22.99 -35.22
C MET A 414 8.33 -23.90 -34.95
N GLU A 415 8.01 -24.15 -33.67
CA GLU A 415 6.81 -24.92 -33.30
C GLU A 415 5.53 -24.32 -33.88
N THR A 416 5.47 -22.99 -33.92
CA THR A 416 4.31 -22.23 -34.40
C THR A 416 4.30 -22.12 -35.93
N LEU A 417 5.45 -21.80 -36.53
CA LEU A 417 5.61 -21.68 -37.98
C LEU A 417 5.27 -22.98 -38.71
N ASN A 418 5.58 -24.14 -38.13
CA ASN A 418 5.23 -25.45 -38.70
C ASN A 418 3.70 -25.62 -38.93
N ILE A 419 2.87 -24.81 -38.28
CA ILE A 419 1.41 -24.83 -38.41
C ILE A 419 0.92 -23.70 -39.32
N VAL A 420 1.37 -22.46 -39.09
CA VAL A 420 0.85 -21.26 -39.78
C VAL A 420 1.53 -20.95 -41.12
N ASP A 421 2.66 -21.60 -41.38
CA ASP A 421 3.51 -21.41 -42.54
C ASP A 421 4.06 -22.77 -43.01
N PRO A 422 3.16 -23.70 -43.41
CA PRO A 422 3.55 -25.05 -43.79
C PRO A 422 4.43 -25.02 -45.04
N GLU A 423 5.37 -25.96 -45.08
CA GLU A 423 6.33 -26.09 -46.18
C GLU A 423 5.64 -26.28 -47.54
N ILE A 424 6.01 -25.45 -48.52
CA ILE A 424 5.50 -25.51 -49.89
C ILE A 424 6.22 -26.65 -50.62
N ARG A 425 5.50 -27.75 -50.87
CA ARG A 425 6.07 -28.99 -51.43
C ARG A 425 5.83 -29.17 -52.93
N GLN A 426 5.07 -28.30 -53.57
CA GLN A 426 4.74 -28.45 -54.99
C GLN A 426 5.85 -27.85 -55.88
N PRO A 427 6.42 -28.62 -56.83
CA PRO A 427 7.53 -28.14 -57.67
C PRO A 427 7.22 -26.89 -58.49
N LEU A 428 5.98 -26.76 -58.97
CA LEU A 428 5.54 -25.61 -59.77
C LEU A 428 5.47 -24.33 -58.92
N GLU A 429 4.96 -24.44 -57.69
CA GLU A 429 4.89 -23.33 -56.75
C GLU A 429 6.30 -22.87 -56.34
N LEU A 430 7.22 -23.82 -56.09
CA LEU A 430 8.63 -23.54 -55.81
C LEU A 430 9.30 -22.78 -56.97
N LEU A 431 9.08 -23.19 -58.21
CA LEU A 431 9.63 -22.52 -59.39
C LEU A 431 9.09 -21.08 -59.52
N LEU A 432 7.78 -20.89 -59.31
CA LEU A 432 7.14 -19.58 -59.35
C LEU A 432 7.67 -18.64 -58.25
N ILE A 433 7.91 -19.17 -57.05
CA ILE A 433 8.51 -18.43 -55.94
C ILE A 433 9.92 -17.96 -56.29
N VAL A 434 10.74 -18.82 -56.88
CA VAL A 434 12.10 -18.47 -57.33
C VAL A 434 12.04 -17.34 -58.35
N LEU A 435 11.20 -17.46 -59.38
CA LEU A 435 11.05 -16.43 -60.41
C LEU A 435 10.54 -15.11 -59.83
N ALA A 436 9.54 -15.14 -58.95
CA ALA A 436 8.97 -13.96 -58.34
C ALA A 436 9.98 -13.22 -57.44
N ASN A 437 10.83 -13.96 -56.72
CA ASN A 437 11.92 -13.38 -55.92
C ASN A 437 13.03 -12.77 -56.80
N ILE A 438 13.38 -13.38 -57.93
CA ILE A 438 14.31 -12.81 -58.91
C ILE A 438 13.77 -11.48 -59.44
N LEU A 439 12.49 -11.46 -59.83
CA LEU A 439 11.83 -10.25 -60.35
C LEU A 439 11.80 -9.14 -59.32
N ILE A 440 11.40 -9.41 -58.07
CA ILE A 440 11.41 -8.39 -57.01
C ILE A 440 12.81 -7.85 -56.76
N THR A 441 13.81 -8.73 -56.70
CA THR A 441 15.20 -8.32 -56.45
C THR A 441 15.69 -7.41 -57.57
N ALA A 442 15.43 -7.77 -58.83
CA ALA A 442 15.81 -6.98 -59.99
C ALA A 442 15.08 -5.63 -60.05
N PHE A 443 13.75 -5.61 -59.80
CA PHE A 443 12.95 -4.39 -59.88
C PHE A 443 13.19 -3.42 -58.73
N THR A 444 13.52 -3.92 -57.54
CA THR A 444 13.74 -3.07 -56.34
C THR A 444 15.21 -2.78 -56.08
N GLY A 445 16.12 -3.28 -56.93
CA GLY A 445 17.57 -3.20 -56.68
C GLY A 445 17.98 -3.88 -55.38
N GLY A 446 17.21 -4.86 -54.90
CA GLY A 446 17.41 -5.55 -53.62
C GLY A 446 17.01 -4.76 -52.37
N TYR A 447 16.59 -3.50 -52.48
CA TYR A 447 16.23 -2.65 -51.33
C TYR A 447 15.05 -3.21 -50.53
N ALA A 448 14.02 -3.70 -51.23
CA ALA A 448 12.87 -4.31 -50.57
C ALA A 448 13.28 -5.56 -49.75
N ASN A 449 14.21 -6.37 -50.29
CA ASN A 449 14.68 -7.59 -49.61
C ASN A 449 15.47 -7.24 -48.35
N GLN A 450 16.28 -6.18 -48.40
CA GLN A 450 17.03 -5.69 -47.24
C GLN A 450 16.10 -5.18 -46.13
N ILE A 451 15.05 -4.43 -46.47
CA ILE A 451 14.03 -4.01 -45.50
C ILE A 451 13.36 -5.25 -44.89
N LYS A 452 13.00 -6.24 -45.72
CA LYS A 452 12.36 -7.47 -45.26
C LYS A 452 13.26 -8.26 -44.31
N GLU A 453 14.54 -8.43 -44.64
CA GLU A 453 15.53 -9.10 -43.80
C GLU A 453 15.71 -8.37 -42.47
N LYS A 454 15.76 -7.02 -42.51
CA LYS A 454 15.82 -6.19 -41.30
C LYS A 454 14.59 -6.34 -40.41
N ASN A 455 13.40 -6.57 -40.96
CA ASN A 455 12.18 -6.67 -40.14
C ASN A 455 11.88 -8.10 -39.69
N THR A 456 12.16 -9.11 -40.52
CA THR A 456 11.70 -10.50 -40.32
C THR A 456 12.82 -11.51 -40.15
N GLY A 457 14.08 -11.13 -40.41
CA GLY A 457 15.21 -12.05 -40.45
C GLY A 457 15.27 -12.93 -41.71
N ASN A 458 14.38 -12.71 -42.69
CA ASN A 458 14.36 -13.42 -43.96
C ASN A 458 14.49 -12.46 -45.15
N TYR A 459 15.39 -12.78 -46.08
CA TYR A 459 15.68 -11.98 -47.26
C TYR A 459 14.63 -12.15 -48.38
N TRP A 460 14.11 -13.36 -48.59
CA TRP A 460 13.28 -13.67 -49.75
C TRP A 460 11.79 -13.38 -49.53
N PHE A 461 11.13 -12.68 -50.47
CA PHE A 461 9.73 -12.25 -50.33
C PHE A 461 8.71 -13.36 -50.31
N PHE A 462 8.74 -14.27 -51.29
CA PHE A 462 7.62 -15.20 -51.52
C PHE A 462 7.80 -16.59 -50.89
N THR A 463 8.74 -16.74 -49.96
CA THR A 463 9.05 -18.05 -49.37
C THR A 463 8.15 -18.43 -48.19
N GLN A 464 7.31 -17.51 -47.70
CA GLN A 464 6.55 -17.64 -46.44
C GLN A 464 5.16 -17.01 -46.57
N THR A 465 4.24 -17.47 -45.73
CA THR A 465 2.94 -16.81 -45.54
C THR A 465 3.12 -15.50 -44.77
N LYS A 466 2.21 -14.55 -44.99
CA LYS A 466 2.20 -13.26 -44.27
C LYS A 466 2.08 -13.44 -42.75
N THR A 467 1.32 -14.44 -42.30
CA THR A 467 1.20 -14.79 -40.87
C THR A 467 2.52 -15.33 -40.32
N GLY A 468 3.24 -16.13 -41.12
CA GLY A 468 4.60 -16.56 -40.78
C GLY A 468 5.53 -15.36 -40.60
N GLU A 469 5.53 -14.39 -41.52
CA GLU A 469 6.36 -13.18 -41.42
C GLU A 469 6.10 -12.37 -40.14
N GLU A 470 4.84 -12.23 -39.74
CA GLU A 470 4.44 -11.49 -38.53
C GLU A 470 4.90 -12.19 -37.25
N ILE A 471 4.82 -13.52 -37.19
CA ILE A 471 5.35 -14.29 -36.04
C ILE A 471 6.88 -14.11 -35.89
N ARG A 472 7.61 -14.05 -37.01
CA ARG A 472 9.07 -13.80 -36.96
C ARG A 472 9.40 -12.38 -36.55
N ALA A 473 8.65 -11.40 -37.06
CA ALA A 473 8.79 -10.01 -36.66
C ALA A 473 8.51 -9.85 -35.15
N LEU A 474 7.45 -10.49 -34.63
CA LEU A 474 7.13 -10.51 -33.21
C LEU A 474 8.29 -11.04 -32.37
N HIS A 475 8.89 -12.16 -32.75
CA HIS A 475 10.01 -12.74 -32.01
C HIS A 475 11.24 -11.84 -31.98
N LYS A 476 11.53 -11.16 -33.10
CA LYS A 476 12.59 -10.15 -33.16
C LYS A 476 12.29 -8.97 -32.25
N ASP A 477 11.06 -8.49 -32.28
CA ASP A 477 10.59 -7.39 -31.43
C ASP A 477 10.67 -7.73 -29.94
N ILE A 478 10.26 -8.94 -29.55
CA ILE A 478 10.40 -9.43 -28.18
C ILE A 478 11.86 -9.46 -27.76
N SER A 479 12.74 -9.99 -28.62
CA SER A 479 14.19 -9.99 -28.35
C SER A 479 14.72 -8.58 -28.15
N SER A 480 14.30 -7.62 -28.99
CA SER A 480 14.69 -6.20 -28.86
C SER A 480 14.23 -5.61 -27.53
N ILE A 481 12.96 -5.78 -27.17
CA ILE A 481 12.39 -5.24 -25.93
C ILE A 481 13.11 -5.84 -24.70
N ILE A 482 13.49 -7.12 -24.74
CA ILE A 482 14.22 -7.81 -23.66
C ILE A 482 15.72 -7.42 -23.62
N GLU A 483 16.32 -7.07 -24.75
CA GLU A 483 17.73 -6.65 -24.81
C GLU A 483 17.93 -5.15 -24.56
N GLU A 484 16.88 -4.32 -24.71
CA GLU A 484 16.92 -2.90 -24.35
C GLU A 484 17.31 -2.68 -22.88
N ALA A 485 18.23 -1.76 -22.60
CA ALA A 485 18.56 -1.40 -21.22
C ALA A 485 17.32 -0.80 -20.53
N ALA A 486 17.11 -1.13 -19.25
CA ALA A 486 16.00 -0.55 -18.48
C ALA A 486 16.09 0.99 -18.57
N PRO A 487 15.00 1.68 -18.98
CA PRO A 487 15.04 3.14 -19.06
C PRO A 487 15.34 3.70 -17.67
N THR A 488 16.43 4.47 -17.55
CA THR A 488 16.70 5.29 -16.38
C THR A 488 15.61 6.36 -16.33
N LEU A 489 14.66 6.21 -15.41
CA LEU A 489 13.71 7.27 -15.07
C LEU A 489 14.52 8.43 -14.47
N THR A 490 14.79 9.45 -15.27
CA THR A 490 15.32 10.73 -14.79
C THR A 490 14.27 11.37 -13.89
N SER A 491 14.71 11.66 -12.66
CA SER A 491 13.98 12.32 -11.55
C SER A 491 13.27 13.60 -11.92
#